data_AF-A0A2H0W397-F1
#
_entry.id   AF-A0A2H0W397-F1
#
_cell.length_a   1.000
_cell.length_b   1.000
_cell.length_c   1.000
_cell.angle_alpha   90.00
_cell.angle_beta   90.00
_cell.angle_gamma   90.00
#
_symmetry.space_group_name_H-M   'P 1'
#
loop_
_entity.id
_entity.type
_entity.pdbx_description
1 polymer ?
#
loop_
_entity_poly.entity_id
_entity_poly.type
_entity_poly.pdbx_seq_one_letter_code
_entity_poly.pdbx_strand_id
1 'polypeptide(L)'
;MYVFSIIALLFSFSLAVNIALAHDEEATSTDEIVINVNADDLGINNPKVLPDSPWYGLKKFWEGVIDTFTFNPITKAENNLTRASERLIEMQELIENGKINDADKVIAQYEKRIDSIRDRIEKLTDIHSDKAEKFLDKFAEHQIKHRLILEKIQESSAKPEEISAVKDKALSALSEALAKTDNEELQARLEKAISKIEDGDLKEFKNLEVLKALEDRVPEQARPAILRAQENALKRLRGDIEELQPVQSERIEKMLEKSRGDESHYIEILNELKDNGDLPDGVIKELPLIKMRLEERKTEREQKMRDNSDEPEEMNETEDSHDDSSDDADDSMDR
;
A
#
# COMPACT_ATOMS: atom_id res chain seq x y z
N MET A 1 -66.08 5.88 -41.82
CA MET A 1 -64.69 6.34 -41.67
C MET A 1 -64.04 5.43 -40.64
N TYR A 2 -63.52 4.27 -41.05
CA TYR A 2 -62.11 4.03 -41.45
C TYR A 2 -61.20 4.19 -40.20
N VAL A 3 -60.49 3.18 -39.66
CA VAL A 3 -60.01 1.89 -40.21
C VAL A 3 -59.72 0.89 -39.05
N PHE A 4 -60.05 -0.37 -39.31
CA PHE A 4 -59.63 -1.61 -38.63
C PHE A 4 -58.12 -1.90 -38.74
N SER A 5 -57.48 -2.49 -37.73
CA SER A 5 -56.51 -3.60 -37.90
C SER A 5 -56.04 -4.09 -36.52
N ILE A 6 -56.46 -5.26 -36.05
CA ILE A 6 -55.90 -6.59 -36.38
C ILE A 6 -54.42 -6.67 -36.05
N ILE A 7 -54.07 -7.39 -34.98
CA ILE A 7 -53.20 -8.59 -35.05
C ILE A 7 -53.65 -9.52 -33.91
N ALA A 8 -54.21 -10.64 -34.32
CA ALA A 8 -54.25 -11.87 -33.54
C ALA A 8 -52.90 -12.56 -33.68
N LEU A 9 -52.37 -13.16 -32.61
CA LEU A 9 -51.89 -14.55 -32.70
C LEU A 9 -51.75 -15.17 -31.31
N LEU A 10 -52.57 -16.18 -31.09
CA LEU A 10 -52.43 -17.23 -30.08
C LEU A 10 -51.16 -18.03 -30.36
N PHE A 11 -50.39 -18.41 -29.33
CA PHE A 11 -49.77 -19.74 -29.31
C PHE A 11 -49.69 -20.27 -27.88
N SER A 12 -50.46 -21.34 -27.68
CA SER A 12 -50.44 -22.31 -26.59
C SER A 12 -49.13 -23.11 -26.52
N PHE A 13 -49.03 -23.98 -25.50
CA PHE A 13 -48.11 -25.12 -25.36
C PHE A 13 -46.74 -24.75 -24.75
N SER A 14 -46.16 -25.41 -23.75
CA SER A 14 -46.42 -26.69 -23.10
C SER A 14 -45.76 -26.66 -21.72
N LEU A 15 -46.40 -27.26 -20.71
CA LEU A 15 -45.68 -27.81 -19.56
C LEU A 15 -44.76 -28.92 -20.10
N ALA A 16 -43.46 -28.81 -19.86
CA ALA A 16 -42.55 -29.93 -19.90
C ALA A 16 -41.66 -29.82 -18.66
N VAL A 17 -41.99 -30.64 -17.66
CA VAL A 17 -41.14 -30.90 -16.50
C VAL A 17 -39.89 -31.61 -17.02
N ASN A 18 -38.77 -30.91 -17.04
CA ASN A 18 -37.46 -31.56 -17.12
C ASN A 18 -36.90 -31.62 -15.70
N ILE A 19 -37.01 -32.80 -15.09
CA ILE A 19 -36.13 -33.20 -14.00
C ILE A 19 -34.80 -33.54 -14.66
N ALA A 20 -33.79 -32.72 -14.44
CA ALA A 20 -32.39 -33.05 -14.71
C ALA A 20 -31.57 -32.76 -13.45
N LEU A 21 -30.70 -33.72 -13.17
CA LEU A 21 -29.91 -33.89 -11.96
C LEU A 21 -28.79 -32.86 -11.85
N ALA A 22 -28.50 -32.48 -10.60
CA ALA A 22 -27.18 -32.19 -10.05
C ALA A 22 -26.14 -31.47 -10.93
N HIS A 23 -25.90 -30.21 -10.60
CA HIS A 23 -24.54 -29.75 -10.30
C HIS A 23 -24.62 -28.58 -9.32
N ASP A 24 -23.95 -28.72 -8.18
CA ASP A 24 -23.56 -27.60 -7.34
C ASP A 24 -22.70 -26.68 -8.20
N GLU A 25 -23.26 -25.55 -8.63
CA GLU A 25 -22.46 -24.37 -8.93
C GLU A 25 -22.42 -23.53 -7.66
N GLU A 26 -21.61 -23.98 -6.69
CA GLU A 26 -20.88 -23.02 -5.88
C GLU A 26 -20.01 -22.23 -6.85
N ALA A 27 -20.45 -21.01 -7.14
CA ALA A 27 -19.62 -19.99 -7.73
C ALA A 27 -18.41 -19.82 -6.81
N THR A 28 -17.32 -20.48 -7.18
CA THR A 28 -15.99 -20.21 -6.64
C THR A 28 -15.68 -18.78 -7.03
N SER A 29 -15.82 -17.88 -6.07
CA SER A 29 -15.26 -16.55 -6.19
C SER A 29 -13.76 -16.73 -6.39
N THR A 30 -13.29 -16.40 -7.59
CA THR A 30 -11.90 -16.06 -7.79
C THR A 30 -11.67 -14.71 -7.11
N ASP A 31 -11.76 -14.68 -5.79
CA ASP A 31 -11.48 -13.50 -4.98
C ASP A 31 -9.98 -13.22 -5.09
N GLU A 32 -9.66 -11.96 -5.35
CA GLU A 32 -8.29 -11.46 -5.35
C GLU A 32 -7.64 -11.74 -4.00
N ILE A 33 -6.56 -12.53 -4.00
CA ILE A 33 -5.72 -12.83 -2.83
C ILE A 33 -4.82 -11.61 -2.54
N VAL A 34 -5.41 -10.42 -2.46
CA VAL A 34 -4.69 -9.15 -2.32
C VAL A 34 -5.34 -8.35 -1.21
N ILE A 35 -4.57 -8.04 -0.16
CA ILE A 35 -5.01 -7.12 0.89
C ILE A 35 -5.20 -5.74 0.27
N ASN A 36 -6.43 -5.23 0.24
CA ASN A 36 -6.78 -3.95 -0.37
C ASN A 36 -7.17 -2.92 0.68
N VAL A 37 -6.17 -2.19 1.19
CA VAL A 37 -6.39 -1.12 2.16
C VAL A 37 -7.08 0.07 1.48
N ASN A 38 -8.21 0.51 2.04
CA ASN A 38 -8.98 1.66 1.56
C ASN A 38 -8.95 2.83 2.57
N ALA A 39 -9.67 3.92 2.25
CA ALA A 39 -9.74 5.11 3.09
C ALA A 39 -10.35 4.86 4.49
N ASP A 40 -11.38 4.00 4.57
CA ASP A 40 -12.07 3.69 5.82
C ASP A 40 -11.16 2.91 6.77
N ASP A 41 -10.28 2.04 6.24
CA ASP A 41 -9.26 1.34 7.03
C ASP A 41 -8.25 2.29 7.67
N LEU A 42 -8.02 3.45 7.04
CA LEU A 42 -7.16 4.52 7.56
C LEU A 42 -7.95 5.53 8.39
N GLY A 43 -9.25 5.32 8.61
CA GLY A 43 -10.12 6.25 9.33
C GLY A 43 -10.17 7.64 8.71
N ILE A 44 -10.05 7.72 7.38
CA ILE A 44 -10.17 8.96 6.60
C ILE A 44 -11.34 8.84 5.62
N ASN A 45 -11.81 9.96 5.08
CA ASN A 45 -12.80 9.93 4.01
C ASN A 45 -12.11 9.76 2.66
N ASN A 46 -12.77 9.10 1.71
CA ASN A 46 -12.31 9.05 0.32
C ASN A 46 -12.08 10.47 -0.24
N PRO A 47 -10.94 10.73 -0.91
CA PRO A 47 -10.60 12.04 -1.41
C PRO A 47 -11.57 12.48 -2.52
N LYS A 48 -12.37 13.51 -2.25
CA LYS A 48 -13.31 14.06 -3.25
C LYS A 48 -12.65 14.92 -4.33
N VAL A 49 -11.41 15.35 -4.09
CA VAL A 49 -10.66 16.25 -4.96
C VAL A 49 -9.28 15.65 -5.14
N LEU A 50 -9.02 15.17 -6.35
CA LEU A 50 -7.75 14.61 -6.78
C LEU A 50 -6.79 15.70 -7.28
N PRO A 51 -5.47 15.40 -7.34
CA PRO A 51 -4.43 16.34 -7.81
C PRO A 51 -4.62 16.90 -9.22
N ASP A 52 -5.33 16.19 -10.08
CA ASP A 52 -5.67 16.57 -11.45
C ASP A 52 -6.88 17.52 -11.54
N SER A 53 -7.54 17.81 -10.41
CA SER A 53 -8.68 18.72 -10.33
C SER A 53 -8.23 20.18 -10.16
N PRO A 54 -8.88 21.15 -10.83
CA PRO A 54 -8.61 22.58 -10.61
C PRO A 54 -8.80 23.05 -9.15
N TRP A 55 -9.64 22.35 -8.38
CA TRP A 55 -9.92 22.67 -6.99
C TRP A 55 -8.87 22.14 -6.01
N TYR A 56 -7.89 21.38 -6.49
CA TYR A 56 -6.85 20.81 -5.64
C TYR A 56 -5.96 21.88 -5.02
N GLY A 57 -5.61 22.94 -5.75
CA GLY A 57 -4.87 24.09 -5.21
C GLY A 57 -5.59 24.74 -4.02
N LEU A 58 -6.92 24.84 -4.08
CA LEU A 58 -7.73 25.35 -2.97
C LEU A 58 -7.71 24.39 -1.77
N LYS A 59 -7.79 23.07 -1.99
CA LYS A 59 -7.61 22.06 -0.94
C LYS A 59 -6.25 22.23 -0.24
N LYS A 60 -5.16 22.31 -1.00
CA LYS A 60 -3.80 22.49 -0.47
C LYS A 60 -3.63 23.80 0.31
N PHE A 61 -4.24 24.89 -0.16
CA PHE A 61 -4.27 26.16 0.56
C PHE A 61 -4.94 26.02 1.94
N TRP A 62 -6.13 25.43 1.98
CA TRP A 62 -6.86 25.21 3.24
C TRP A 62 -6.12 24.27 4.19
N GLU A 63 -5.47 23.22 3.68
CA GLU A 63 -4.58 22.36 4.46
C GLU A 63 -3.47 23.19 5.13
N GLY A 64 -2.84 24.11 4.38
CA GLY A 64 -1.79 25.00 4.88
C GLY A 64 -2.28 25.99 5.94
N VAL A 65 -3.50 26.51 5.80
CA VAL A 65 -4.16 27.34 6.82
C VAL A 65 -4.32 26.54 8.11
N ILE A 66 -4.92 25.35 8.04
CA ILE A 66 -5.10 24.47 9.22
C ILE A 66 -3.74 24.16 9.86
N ASP A 67 -2.71 23.87 9.06
CA ASP A 67 -1.37 23.59 9.57
C ASP A 67 -0.75 24.77 10.32
N THR A 68 -0.97 25.99 9.82
CA THR A 68 -0.43 27.21 10.44
C THR A 68 -1.08 27.49 11.80
N PHE A 69 -2.40 27.25 11.91
CA PHE A 69 -3.15 27.51 13.15
C PHE A 69 -3.21 26.32 14.12
N THR A 70 -2.66 25.15 13.76
CA THR A 70 -2.52 24.02 14.68
C THR A 70 -1.23 24.17 15.49
N PHE A 71 -1.34 24.61 16.75
CA PHE A 71 -0.17 24.83 17.61
C PHE A 71 0.26 23.59 18.41
N ASN A 72 -0.68 22.68 18.71
CA ASN A 72 -0.37 21.48 19.48
C ASN A 72 0.48 20.50 18.63
N PRO A 73 1.64 20.03 19.13
CA PRO A 73 2.55 19.19 18.35
C PRO A 73 1.95 17.83 17.98
N ILE A 74 1.20 17.20 18.90
CA ILE A 74 0.54 15.90 18.67
C ILE A 74 -0.58 16.07 17.65
N THR A 75 -1.46 17.05 17.82
CA THR A 75 -2.53 17.33 16.86
C THR A 75 -1.98 17.65 15.47
N LYS A 76 -0.84 18.33 15.39
CA LYS A 76 -0.19 18.59 14.10
C LYS A 76 0.42 17.32 13.50
N ALA A 77 0.92 16.39 14.31
CA ALA A 77 1.36 15.08 13.83
C ALA A 77 0.18 14.24 13.32
N GLU A 78 -0.96 14.24 14.04
CA GLU A 78 -2.22 13.60 13.62
C GLU A 78 -2.73 14.16 12.28
N ASN A 79 -2.70 15.49 12.11
CA ASN A 79 -3.08 16.13 10.85
C ASN A 79 -2.13 15.73 9.70
N ASN A 80 -0.82 15.60 9.96
CA ASN A 80 0.11 15.12 8.95
C ASN A 80 -0.10 13.65 8.62
N LEU A 81 -0.40 12.79 9.60
CA LEU A 81 -0.70 11.37 9.39
C LEU A 81 -1.97 11.17 8.55
N THR A 82 -3.01 11.97 8.84
CA THR A 82 -4.24 12.00 8.06
C THR A 82 -3.96 12.38 6.62
N ARG A 83 -3.19 13.45 6.38
CA ARG A 83 -2.86 13.89 5.01
C ARG A 83 -1.91 12.95 4.27
N ALA A 84 -1.00 12.28 4.97
CA ALA A 84 -0.17 11.21 4.41
C ALA A 84 -1.08 10.07 3.91
N SER A 85 -2.03 9.65 4.73
CA SER A 85 -3.05 8.65 4.36
C SER A 85 -3.84 9.09 3.13
N GLU A 86 -4.31 10.34 3.10
CA GLU A 86 -5.00 10.89 1.92
C GLU A 86 -4.13 10.88 0.67
N ARG A 87 -2.83 11.20 0.77
CA ARG A 87 -1.92 11.19 -0.39
C ARG A 87 -1.79 9.79 -1.00
N LEU A 88 -1.72 8.75 -0.16
CA LEU A 88 -1.65 7.37 -0.67
C LEU A 88 -2.95 6.94 -1.35
N ILE A 89 -4.11 7.31 -0.80
CA ILE A 89 -5.39 7.02 -1.45
C ILE A 89 -5.54 7.81 -2.77
N GLU A 90 -5.14 9.08 -2.79
CA GLU A 90 -5.09 9.87 -4.03
C GLU A 90 -4.19 9.21 -5.09
N MET A 91 -3.02 8.70 -4.71
CA MET A 91 -2.13 7.97 -5.61
C MET A 91 -2.77 6.70 -6.15
N GLN A 92 -3.38 5.91 -5.27
CA GLN A 92 -4.05 4.67 -5.65
C GLN A 92 -5.17 4.96 -6.66
N GLU A 93 -6.02 5.95 -6.39
CA GLU A 93 -7.09 6.36 -7.32
C GLU A 93 -6.53 6.87 -8.66
N LEU A 94 -5.42 7.62 -8.66
CA LEU A 94 -4.79 8.09 -9.90
C LEU A 94 -4.24 6.92 -10.74
N ILE A 95 -3.58 5.94 -10.10
CA ILE A 95 -3.08 4.74 -10.77
C ILE A 95 -4.24 3.92 -11.34
N GLU A 96 -5.30 3.71 -10.57
CA GLU A 96 -6.50 2.98 -11.02
C GLU A 96 -7.19 3.68 -12.21
N ASN A 97 -7.06 5.01 -12.31
CA ASN A 97 -7.52 5.80 -13.45
C ASN A 97 -6.50 5.94 -14.60
N GLY A 98 -5.37 5.22 -14.54
CA GLY A 98 -4.32 5.25 -15.57
C GLY A 98 -3.46 6.52 -15.60
N LYS A 99 -3.52 7.36 -14.55
CA LYS A 99 -2.79 8.63 -14.42
C LYS A 99 -1.50 8.48 -13.62
N ILE A 100 -0.65 7.53 -14.06
CA ILE A 100 0.58 7.13 -13.35
C ILE A 100 1.50 8.33 -13.09
N ASN A 101 1.73 9.19 -14.10
CA ASN A 101 2.59 10.37 -13.97
C ASN A 101 2.08 11.39 -12.94
N ASP A 102 0.76 11.49 -12.74
CA ASP A 102 0.20 12.38 -11.71
C ASP A 102 0.28 11.74 -10.33
N ALA A 103 0.16 10.41 -10.22
CA ALA A 103 0.37 9.67 -8.99
C ALA A 103 1.81 9.85 -8.48
N ASP A 104 2.81 9.76 -9.36
CA ASP A 104 4.22 9.91 -8.99
C ASP A 104 4.53 11.33 -8.46
N LYS A 105 3.78 12.37 -8.84
CA LYS A 105 3.93 13.72 -8.25
C LYS A 105 3.41 13.82 -6.81
N VAL A 106 2.61 12.86 -6.37
CA VAL A 106 1.99 12.85 -5.04
C VAL A 106 2.90 12.17 -4.01
N ILE A 107 3.80 11.27 -4.42
CA ILE A 107 4.66 10.53 -3.47
C ILE A 107 5.56 11.47 -2.64
N ALA A 108 6.14 12.50 -3.26
CA ALA A 108 6.92 13.52 -2.57
C ALA A 108 6.10 14.28 -1.51
N GLN A 109 4.78 14.42 -1.73
CA GLN A 109 3.89 15.01 -0.73
C GLN A 109 3.64 14.06 0.44
N TYR A 110 3.51 12.76 0.19
CA TYR A 110 3.43 11.76 1.25
C TYR A 110 4.72 11.75 2.09
N GLU A 111 5.88 11.68 1.42
CA GLU A 111 7.20 11.66 2.06
C GLU A 111 7.40 12.86 2.99
N LYS A 112 7.10 14.07 2.50
CA LYS A 112 7.18 15.30 3.32
C LYS A 112 6.30 15.25 4.57
N ARG A 113 5.16 14.57 4.52
CA ARG A 113 4.28 14.40 5.69
C ARG A 113 4.88 13.40 6.67
N ILE A 114 5.49 12.31 6.20
CA ILE A 114 6.24 11.38 7.04
C ILE A 114 7.40 12.09 7.76
N ASP A 115 8.19 12.90 7.05
CA ASP A 115 9.26 13.70 7.67
C ASP A 115 8.72 14.63 8.75
N SER A 116 7.61 15.31 8.45
CA SER A 116 6.96 16.22 9.40
C SER A 116 6.43 15.49 10.64
N ILE A 117 6.03 14.22 10.53
CA ILE A 117 5.60 13.38 11.65
C ILE A 117 6.81 12.96 12.47
N ARG A 118 7.85 12.45 11.81
CA ARG A 118 9.13 12.03 12.42
C ARG A 118 9.73 13.15 13.27
N ASP A 119 9.90 14.34 12.69
CA ASP A 119 10.43 15.52 13.36
C ASP A 119 9.60 15.94 14.60
N ARG A 120 8.28 15.67 14.58
CA ARG A 120 7.40 15.98 15.71
C ARG A 120 7.53 14.95 16.81
N ILE A 121 7.52 13.68 16.46
CA ILE A 121 7.73 12.57 17.40
C ILE A 121 9.08 12.74 18.10
N GLU A 122 10.12 13.13 17.35
CA GLU A 122 11.45 13.42 17.91
C GLU A 122 11.38 14.49 19.00
N LYS A 123 10.58 15.54 18.79
CA LYS A 123 10.41 16.69 19.70
C LYS A 123 9.36 16.48 20.80
N LEU A 124 8.67 15.34 20.85
CA LEU A 124 7.74 15.05 21.95
C LEU A 124 8.52 14.91 23.25
N THR A 125 8.16 15.73 24.24
CA THR A 125 8.78 15.75 25.57
C THR A 125 8.10 14.79 26.56
N ASP A 126 6.87 14.38 26.27
CA ASP A 126 6.07 13.48 27.11
C ASP A 126 5.42 12.40 26.24
N ILE A 127 6.16 11.30 26.08
CA ILE A 127 5.77 10.18 25.22
C ILE A 127 4.70 9.29 25.89
N HIS A 128 4.58 9.34 27.22
CA HIS A 128 3.65 8.55 28.03
C HIS A 128 2.33 9.28 28.33
N SER A 129 2.13 10.48 27.78
CA SER A 129 0.81 11.11 27.85
C SER A 129 -0.21 10.30 27.05
N ASP A 130 -1.45 10.18 27.54
CA ASP A 130 -2.55 9.47 26.86
C ASP A 130 -2.70 9.86 25.38
N LYS A 131 -2.42 11.12 25.04
CA LYS A 131 -2.50 11.62 23.66
C LYS A 131 -1.32 11.14 22.81
N ALA A 132 -0.11 11.15 23.36
CA ALA A 132 1.07 10.67 22.65
C ALA A 132 0.97 9.16 22.42
N GLU A 133 0.56 8.38 23.42
CA GLU A 133 0.39 6.93 23.28
C GLU A 133 -0.67 6.58 22.23
N LYS A 134 -1.84 7.24 22.24
CA LYS A 134 -2.88 7.05 21.23
C LYS A 134 -2.40 7.42 19.83
N PHE A 135 -1.64 8.50 19.72
CA PHE A 135 -1.07 8.90 18.46
C PHE A 135 -0.05 7.88 17.93
N LEU A 136 0.87 7.39 18.78
CA LEU A 136 1.85 6.37 18.40
C LEU A 136 1.18 5.05 18.00
N ASP A 137 0.09 4.66 18.65
CA ASP A 137 -0.69 3.46 18.31
C ASP A 137 -1.26 3.61 16.90
N LYS A 138 -1.90 4.76 16.65
CA LYS A 138 -2.46 5.09 15.35
C LYS A 138 -1.36 5.20 14.28
N PHE A 139 -0.21 5.77 14.62
CA PHE A 139 0.92 5.89 13.72
C PHE A 139 1.45 4.53 13.32
N ALA A 140 1.69 3.62 14.27
CA ALA A 140 2.12 2.26 13.98
C ALA A 140 1.12 1.53 13.07
N GLU A 141 -0.17 1.58 13.41
CA GLU A 141 -1.23 1.00 12.58
C GLU A 141 -1.23 1.55 11.15
N HIS A 142 -1.18 2.88 11.01
CA HIS A 142 -1.19 3.51 9.69
C HIS A 142 0.09 3.21 8.90
N GLN A 143 1.28 3.19 9.52
CA GLN A 143 2.52 2.92 8.79
C GLN A 143 2.55 1.51 8.20
N ILE A 144 1.99 0.53 8.91
CA ILE A 144 1.84 -0.82 8.41
C ILE A 144 0.89 -0.84 7.20
N LYS A 145 -0.27 -0.19 7.31
CA LYS A 145 -1.24 -0.05 6.21
C LYS A 145 -0.67 0.74 5.01
N HIS A 146 0.08 1.80 5.27
CA HIS A 146 0.76 2.63 4.27
C HIS A 146 1.76 1.80 3.48
N ARG A 147 2.52 0.92 4.15
CA ARG A 147 3.45 0.01 3.47
C ARG A 147 2.74 -0.90 2.47
N LEU A 148 1.59 -1.48 2.84
CA LEU A 148 0.79 -2.32 1.94
C LEU A 148 0.28 -1.54 0.72
N ILE A 149 -0.18 -0.30 0.92
CA ILE A 149 -0.60 0.56 -0.20
C ILE A 149 0.60 0.90 -1.08
N LEU A 150 1.74 1.28 -0.50
CA LEU A 150 2.95 1.60 -1.26
C LEU A 150 3.46 0.39 -2.05
N GLU A 151 3.33 -0.83 -1.56
CA GLU A 151 3.64 -2.06 -2.32
C GLU A 151 2.77 -2.20 -3.56
N LYS A 152 1.46 -1.97 -3.43
CA LYS A 152 0.53 -1.94 -4.57
C LYS A 152 0.89 -0.83 -5.57
N ILE A 153 1.18 0.37 -5.08
CA ILE A 153 1.56 1.52 -5.94
C ILE A 153 2.88 1.22 -6.67
N GLN A 154 3.87 0.65 -6.00
CA GLN A 154 5.21 0.38 -6.54
C GLN A 154 5.19 -0.49 -7.81
N GLU A 155 4.30 -1.47 -7.89
CA GLU A 155 4.19 -2.37 -9.05
C GLU A 155 3.77 -1.65 -10.33
N SER A 156 2.91 -0.63 -10.18
CA SER A 156 2.26 0.08 -11.27
C SER A 156 2.85 1.47 -11.54
N SER A 157 3.77 1.93 -10.70
CA SER A 157 4.42 3.24 -10.83
C SER A 157 5.50 3.23 -11.90
N ALA A 158 5.71 4.38 -12.54
CA ALA A 158 6.85 4.60 -13.42
C ALA A 158 8.16 4.76 -12.62
N LYS A 159 8.08 5.08 -11.32
CA LYS A 159 9.21 5.33 -10.41
C LYS A 159 9.24 4.38 -9.21
N PRO A 160 9.38 3.05 -9.43
CA PRO A 160 9.35 2.05 -8.36
C PRO A 160 10.50 2.20 -7.35
N GLU A 161 11.65 2.73 -7.78
CA GLU A 161 12.81 3.06 -6.93
C GLU A 161 12.48 4.18 -5.92
N GLU A 162 11.82 5.25 -6.39
CA GLU A 162 11.40 6.37 -5.53
C GLU A 162 10.39 5.89 -4.47
N ILE A 163 9.43 5.04 -4.86
CA ILE A 163 8.49 4.44 -3.92
C ILE A 163 9.20 3.53 -2.92
N SER A 164 10.19 2.75 -3.35
CA SER A 164 10.98 1.90 -2.46
C SER A 164 11.71 2.73 -1.40
N ALA A 165 12.38 3.80 -1.81
CA ALA A 165 13.05 4.72 -0.88
C ALA A 165 12.06 5.35 0.12
N VAL A 166 10.87 5.70 -0.33
CA VAL A 166 9.82 6.28 0.52
C VAL A 166 9.23 5.25 1.49
N LYS A 167 9.08 3.98 1.09
CA LYS A 167 8.74 2.87 2.00
C LYS A 167 9.77 2.72 3.10
N ASP A 168 11.05 2.76 2.75
CA ASP A 168 12.15 2.64 3.71
C ASP A 168 12.18 3.80 4.68
N LYS A 169 11.95 5.01 4.18
CA LYS A 169 11.85 6.22 5.03
C LYS A 169 10.68 6.15 6.00
N ALA A 170 9.52 5.68 5.54
CA ALA A 170 8.33 5.47 6.37
C ALA A 170 8.59 4.46 7.48
N LEU A 171 9.24 3.33 7.15
CA LEU A 171 9.66 2.35 8.17
C LEU A 171 10.69 2.89 9.15
N SER A 172 11.66 3.68 8.68
CA SER A 172 12.63 4.33 9.58
C SER A 172 11.94 5.30 10.53
N ALA A 173 10.96 6.09 10.06
CA ALA A 173 10.16 6.95 10.92
C ALA A 173 9.35 6.15 11.95
N LEU A 174 8.80 4.99 11.58
CA LEU A 174 8.15 4.07 12.52
C LEU A 174 9.16 3.53 13.55
N SER A 175 10.31 3.05 13.10
CA SER A 175 11.39 2.56 13.96
C SER A 175 11.83 3.61 15.00
N GLU A 176 12.09 4.85 14.57
CA GLU A 176 12.46 5.95 15.45
C GLU A 176 11.37 6.27 16.48
N ALA A 177 10.09 6.20 16.06
CA ALA A 177 8.97 6.41 16.96
C ALA A 177 8.84 5.31 18.01
N LEU A 178 9.04 4.05 17.61
CA LEU A 178 8.98 2.88 18.49
C LEU A 178 10.16 2.81 19.45
N ALA A 179 11.34 3.26 19.03
CA ALA A 179 12.54 3.28 19.88
C ALA A 179 12.44 4.21 21.10
N LYS A 180 11.39 5.05 21.17
CA LYS A 180 11.12 5.95 22.29
C LYS A 180 10.26 5.34 23.39
N THR A 181 9.69 4.17 23.17
CA THR A 181 8.92 3.42 24.17
C THR A 181 9.75 2.28 24.72
N ASP A 182 9.35 1.72 25.87
CA ASP A 182 10.00 0.51 26.35
C ASP A 182 9.63 -0.72 25.50
N ASN A 183 10.33 -1.83 25.73
CA ASN A 183 10.17 -3.05 24.93
C ASN A 183 8.80 -3.73 25.09
N GLU A 184 8.15 -3.60 26.25
CA GLU A 184 6.84 -4.21 26.49
C GLU A 184 5.75 -3.42 25.76
N GLU A 185 5.78 -2.09 25.89
CA GLU A 185 4.91 -1.17 25.16
C GLU A 185 5.09 -1.29 23.65
N LEU A 186 6.35 -1.38 23.18
CA LEU A 186 6.68 -1.54 21.76
C LEU A 186 6.08 -2.82 21.21
N GLN A 187 6.31 -3.96 21.87
CA GLN A 187 5.78 -5.25 21.46
C GLN A 187 4.24 -5.20 21.38
N ALA A 188 3.58 -4.73 22.45
CA ALA A 188 2.12 -4.63 22.49
C ALA A 188 1.56 -3.73 21.39
N ARG A 189 2.25 -2.61 21.10
CA ARG A 189 1.87 -1.67 20.04
C ARG A 189 1.95 -2.31 18.66
N LEU A 190 3.03 -3.06 18.38
CA LEU A 190 3.18 -3.77 17.12
C LEU A 190 2.16 -4.88 16.96
N GLU A 191 1.93 -5.70 17.99
CA GLU A 191 0.92 -6.76 17.97
C GLU A 191 -0.49 -6.20 17.72
N LYS A 192 -0.81 -5.06 18.36
CA LYS A 192 -2.07 -4.33 18.12
C LYS A 192 -2.15 -3.77 16.71
N ALA A 193 -1.06 -3.27 16.14
CA ALA A 193 -1.04 -2.69 14.81
C ALA A 193 -1.18 -3.76 13.71
N ILE A 194 -0.43 -4.87 13.80
CA ILE A 194 -0.48 -5.97 12.81
C ILE A 194 -1.80 -6.76 12.87
N SER A 195 -2.41 -6.91 14.06
CA SER A 195 -3.70 -7.61 14.19
C SER A 195 -4.87 -6.89 13.53
N LYS A 196 -4.73 -5.58 13.24
CA LYS A 196 -5.72 -4.74 12.56
C LYS A 196 -5.57 -4.68 11.03
N ILE A 197 -4.60 -5.39 10.45
CA ILE A 197 -4.60 -5.62 9.01
C ILE A 197 -5.83 -6.49 8.69
N GLU A 198 -6.52 -6.14 7.61
CA GLU A 198 -7.75 -6.82 7.17
C GLU A 198 -7.54 -8.33 7.05
N ASP A 199 -8.57 -9.09 7.42
CA ASP A 199 -8.53 -10.54 7.43
C ASP A 199 -8.48 -11.08 6.01
N GLY A 200 -7.48 -11.91 5.75
CA GLY A 200 -7.28 -12.60 4.48
C GLY A 200 -6.22 -13.67 4.64
N ASP A 201 -6.19 -14.63 3.72
CA ASP A 201 -5.32 -15.82 3.80
C ASP A 201 -3.83 -15.48 4.03
N LEU A 202 -3.40 -14.28 3.62
CA LEU A 202 -2.01 -13.81 3.69
C LEU A 202 -1.68 -12.93 4.90
N LYS A 203 -2.64 -12.67 5.80
CA LYS A 203 -2.48 -11.68 6.88
C LYS A 203 -1.23 -11.93 7.72
N GLU A 204 -1.04 -13.15 8.24
CA GLU A 204 0.09 -13.42 9.13
C GLU A 204 1.43 -13.48 8.37
N PHE A 205 1.43 -13.87 7.09
CA PHE A 205 2.62 -13.75 6.23
C PHE A 205 3.02 -12.28 6.05
N LYS A 206 2.06 -11.38 5.81
CA LYS A 206 2.32 -9.94 5.69
C LYS A 206 2.77 -9.33 7.00
N ASN A 207 2.15 -9.72 8.10
CA ASN A 207 2.57 -9.29 9.44
C ASN A 207 4.04 -9.62 9.67
N LEU A 208 4.44 -10.86 9.39
CA LEU A 208 5.83 -11.30 9.53
C LEU A 208 6.78 -10.54 8.58
N GLU A 209 6.40 -10.33 7.33
CA GLU A 209 7.21 -9.58 6.37
C GLU A 209 7.49 -8.16 6.86
N VAL A 210 6.46 -7.47 7.36
CA VAL A 210 6.60 -6.11 7.90
C VAL A 210 7.47 -6.10 9.16
N LEU A 211 7.31 -7.09 10.04
CA LEU A 211 8.12 -7.21 11.26
C LEU A 211 9.59 -7.53 10.96
N LYS A 212 9.88 -8.35 9.93
CA LYS A 212 11.24 -8.61 9.46
C LYS A 212 11.88 -7.35 8.87
N ALA A 213 11.16 -6.66 8.00
CA ALA A 213 11.63 -5.38 7.45
C ALA A 213 11.88 -4.33 8.54
N LEU A 214 11.11 -4.35 9.64
CA LEU A 214 11.31 -3.48 10.77
C LEU A 214 12.52 -3.89 11.63
N GLU A 215 12.79 -5.19 11.77
CA GLU A 215 13.95 -5.72 12.52
C GLU A 215 15.28 -5.12 12.05
N ASP A 216 15.45 -4.95 10.74
CA ASP A 216 16.66 -4.39 10.14
C ASP A 216 16.84 -2.89 10.39
N ARG A 217 15.78 -2.20 10.82
CA ARG A 217 15.73 -0.74 10.97
C ARG A 217 15.63 -0.28 12.42
N VAL A 218 15.27 -1.18 13.34
CA VAL A 218 15.18 -0.83 14.76
C VAL A 218 16.55 -0.80 15.42
N PRO A 219 16.77 0.10 16.40
CA PRO A 219 17.97 0.05 17.23
C PRO A 219 18.08 -1.29 17.98
N GLU A 220 19.31 -1.74 18.25
CA GLU A 220 19.61 -3.00 18.95
C GLU A 220 18.79 -3.23 20.22
N GLN A 221 18.52 -2.17 20.98
CA GLN A 221 17.73 -2.22 22.21
C GLN A 221 16.26 -2.65 22.01
N ALA A 222 15.69 -2.32 20.85
CA ALA A 222 14.30 -2.60 20.47
C ALA A 222 14.16 -3.94 19.73
N ARG A 223 15.27 -4.49 19.20
CA ARG A 223 15.33 -5.77 18.48
C ARG A 223 14.64 -6.92 19.24
N PRO A 224 14.82 -7.11 20.57
CA PRO A 224 14.12 -8.17 21.30
C PRO A 224 12.59 -8.06 21.28
N ALA A 225 12.04 -6.85 21.25
CA ALA A 225 10.59 -6.64 21.18
C ALA A 225 10.05 -7.00 19.79
N ILE A 226 10.80 -6.68 18.73
CA ILE A 226 10.46 -7.10 17.36
C ILE A 226 10.48 -8.62 17.23
N LEU A 227 11.53 -9.28 17.74
CA LEU A 227 11.65 -10.73 17.69
C LEU A 227 10.49 -11.43 18.42
N ARG A 228 10.05 -10.92 19.57
CA ARG A 228 8.85 -11.47 20.25
C ARG A 228 7.57 -11.26 19.45
N ALA A 229 7.41 -10.10 18.82
CA ALA A 229 6.27 -9.86 17.94
C ALA A 229 6.30 -10.82 16.72
N GLN A 230 7.49 -11.11 16.17
CA GLN A 230 7.67 -12.11 15.11
C GLN A 230 7.33 -13.51 15.60
N GLU A 231 7.84 -13.94 16.76
CA GLU A 231 7.50 -15.24 17.37
C GLU A 231 5.98 -15.41 17.53
N ASN A 232 5.29 -14.37 18.01
CA ASN A 232 3.85 -14.38 18.18
C ASN A 232 3.10 -14.41 16.84
N ALA A 233 3.57 -13.68 15.82
CA ALA A 233 3.00 -13.73 14.47
C ALA A 233 3.24 -15.09 13.81
N LEU A 234 4.42 -15.69 13.98
CA LEU A 234 4.75 -17.02 13.49
C LEU A 234 3.87 -18.09 14.13
N LYS A 235 3.59 -17.98 15.44
CA LYS A 235 2.66 -18.86 16.13
C LYS A 235 1.24 -18.79 15.58
N ARG A 236 0.76 -17.58 15.22
CA ARG A 236 -0.56 -17.41 14.58
C ARG A 236 -0.56 -17.99 13.17
N LEU A 237 0.47 -17.68 12.37
CA LEU A 237 0.63 -18.23 11.03
C LEU A 237 0.66 -19.76 11.03
N ARG A 238 1.32 -20.38 12.02
CA ARG A 238 1.30 -21.83 12.20
C ARG A 238 -0.11 -22.34 12.44
N GLY A 239 -0.89 -21.67 13.29
CA GLY A 239 -2.30 -22.01 13.51
C GLY A 239 -3.08 -21.96 12.20
N ASP A 240 -2.90 -20.89 11.42
CA ASP A 240 -3.53 -20.74 10.11
C ASP A 240 -3.15 -21.89 9.17
N ILE A 241 -1.85 -22.26 9.10
CA ILE A 241 -1.33 -23.35 8.27
C ILE A 241 -1.84 -24.73 8.73
N GLU A 242 -1.94 -24.99 10.03
CA GLU A 242 -2.48 -26.25 10.58
C GLU A 242 -3.96 -26.43 10.26
N GLU A 243 -4.72 -25.35 10.15
CA GLU A 243 -6.12 -25.35 9.73
C GLU A 243 -6.29 -25.62 8.21
N LEU A 244 -5.22 -25.49 7.41
CA LEU A 244 -5.24 -25.77 5.98
C LEU A 244 -5.17 -27.29 5.70
N GLN A 245 -6.23 -27.85 5.09
CA GLN A 245 -6.29 -29.25 4.63
C GLN A 245 -5.19 -29.57 3.57
N PRO A 246 -4.79 -30.85 3.36
CA PRO A 246 -3.66 -31.24 2.50
C PRO A 246 -3.72 -30.82 1.02
N VAL A 247 -4.89 -30.37 0.52
CA VAL A 247 -5.09 -29.81 -0.83
C VAL A 247 -4.55 -28.36 -0.94
N GLN A 248 -4.12 -27.75 0.16
CA GLN A 248 -3.84 -26.31 0.24
C GLN A 248 -2.36 -25.92 0.04
N SER A 249 -1.48 -26.86 -0.34
CA SER A 249 -0.11 -26.50 -0.78
C SER A 249 -0.15 -25.58 -2.01
N GLU A 250 -1.07 -25.86 -2.95
CA GLU A 250 -1.34 -25.02 -4.12
C GLU A 250 -1.94 -23.66 -3.72
N ARG A 251 -2.69 -23.60 -2.61
CA ARG A 251 -3.19 -22.34 -2.04
C ARG A 251 -2.04 -21.49 -1.51
N ILE A 252 -1.12 -22.05 -0.72
CA ILE A 252 0.07 -21.35 -0.22
C ILE A 252 0.96 -20.89 -1.38
N GLU A 253 1.18 -21.74 -2.38
CA GLU A 253 1.91 -21.37 -3.60
C GLU A 253 1.24 -20.19 -4.29
N LYS A 254 -0.04 -20.31 -4.64
CA LYS A 254 -0.82 -19.24 -5.30
C LYS A 254 -0.89 -17.96 -4.47
N MET A 255 -0.94 -18.09 -3.14
CA MET A 255 -0.91 -16.99 -2.19
C MET A 255 0.42 -16.24 -2.28
N LEU A 256 1.55 -16.94 -2.16
CA LEU A 256 2.88 -16.34 -2.26
C LEU A 256 3.18 -15.80 -3.66
N GLU A 257 2.69 -16.46 -4.70
CA GLU A 257 2.79 -16.02 -6.11
C GLU A 257 2.06 -14.71 -6.39
N LYS A 258 0.94 -14.47 -5.72
CA LYS A 258 0.17 -13.21 -5.86
C LYS A 258 0.51 -12.19 -4.78
N SER A 259 1.27 -12.60 -3.77
CA SER A 259 1.64 -11.75 -2.64
C SER A 259 2.66 -10.70 -3.08
N ARG A 260 2.25 -9.43 -2.96
CA ARG A 260 3.06 -8.22 -3.24
C ARG A 260 4.00 -7.87 -2.08
N GLY A 261 5.31 -7.96 -2.20
CA GLY A 261 6.19 -7.59 -1.06
C GLY A 261 7.63 -8.02 -1.25
N ASP A 262 8.39 -8.10 -0.15
CA ASP A 262 9.79 -8.54 -0.19
C ASP A 262 9.92 -10.07 -0.28
N GLU A 263 10.30 -10.56 -1.46
CA GLU A 263 10.49 -11.98 -1.70
C GLU A 263 11.55 -12.62 -0.79
N SER A 264 12.56 -11.87 -0.37
CA SER A 264 13.62 -12.37 0.51
C SER A 264 13.04 -12.73 1.88
N HIS A 265 12.20 -11.85 2.44
CA HIS A 265 11.53 -12.13 3.71
C HIS A 265 10.56 -13.31 3.61
N TYR A 266 9.88 -13.51 2.48
CA TYR A 266 9.06 -14.72 2.30
C TYR A 266 9.90 -15.99 2.30
N ILE A 267 11.05 -15.99 1.63
CA ILE A 267 11.97 -17.13 1.64
C ILE A 267 12.45 -17.43 3.07
N GLU A 268 12.79 -16.40 3.84
CA GLU A 268 13.17 -16.55 5.26
C GLU A 268 12.04 -17.13 6.11
N ILE A 269 10.83 -16.58 6.02
CA ILE A 269 9.66 -17.08 6.76
C ILE A 269 9.41 -18.56 6.42
N LEU A 270 9.49 -18.93 5.15
CA LEU A 270 9.31 -20.32 4.73
C LEU A 270 10.44 -21.24 5.23
N ASN A 271 11.67 -20.75 5.34
CA ASN A 271 12.77 -21.50 5.94
C ASN A 271 12.54 -21.75 7.42
N GLU A 272 12.14 -20.71 8.16
CA GLU A 272 11.86 -20.82 9.59
C GLU A 272 10.73 -21.81 9.86
N LEU A 273 9.62 -21.73 9.10
CA LEU A 273 8.51 -22.68 9.20
C LEU A 273 8.96 -24.11 8.86
N LYS A 274 9.82 -24.28 7.85
CA LYS A 274 10.37 -25.61 7.51
C LYS A 274 11.23 -26.16 8.63
N ASP A 275 12.17 -25.37 9.13
CA ASP A 275 13.18 -25.80 10.10
C ASP A 275 12.54 -26.12 11.46
N ASN A 276 11.42 -25.46 11.78
CA ASN A 276 10.61 -25.75 12.97
C ASN A 276 9.63 -26.92 12.78
N GLY A 277 9.49 -27.46 11.57
CA GLY A 277 8.56 -28.55 11.26
C GLY A 277 7.10 -28.12 11.20
N ASP A 278 6.84 -26.83 10.96
CA ASP A 278 5.50 -26.23 10.90
C ASP A 278 4.90 -26.27 9.48
N LEU A 279 5.66 -26.67 8.47
CA LEU A 279 5.17 -26.83 7.09
C LEU A 279 4.63 -28.25 6.82
N PRO A 280 3.46 -28.38 6.16
CA PRO A 280 2.98 -29.67 5.66
C PRO A 280 3.94 -30.30 4.65
N ASP A 281 4.01 -31.64 4.61
CA ASP A 281 4.87 -32.40 3.68
C ASP A 281 4.69 -32.01 2.21
N GLY A 282 3.46 -31.66 1.80
CA GLY A 282 3.17 -31.19 0.45
C GLY A 282 3.87 -29.87 0.13
N VAL A 283 3.84 -28.92 1.07
CA VAL A 283 4.53 -27.62 0.94
C VAL A 283 6.04 -27.81 0.97
N ILE A 284 6.56 -28.70 1.83
CA ILE A 284 8.00 -29.00 1.90
C ILE A 284 8.54 -29.52 0.57
N LYS A 285 7.76 -30.36 -0.14
CA LYS A 285 8.14 -30.91 -1.45
C LYS A 285 8.22 -29.83 -2.52
N GLU A 286 7.27 -28.90 -2.53
CA GLU A 286 7.21 -27.80 -3.51
C GLU A 286 8.07 -26.59 -3.13
N LEU A 287 8.55 -26.53 -1.88
CA LEU A 287 9.31 -25.38 -1.37
C LEU A 287 10.52 -24.99 -2.26
N PRO A 288 11.32 -25.91 -2.84
CA PRO A 288 12.37 -25.53 -3.78
C PRO A 288 11.85 -24.77 -5.01
N LEU A 289 10.69 -25.17 -5.55
CA LEU A 289 10.06 -24.55 -6.70
C LEU A 289 9.48 -23.17 -6.34
N ILE A 290 8.80 -23.08 -5.19
CA ILE A 290 8.29 -21.81 -4.65
C ILE A 290 9.44 -20.80 -4.51
N LYS A 291 10.56 -21.20 -3.89
CA LYS A 291 11.73 -20.34 -3.73
C LYS A 291 12.33 -19.90 -5.05
N MET A 292 12.44 -20.81 -6.02
CA MET A 292 12.95 -20.48 -7.35
C MET A 292 12.09 -19.38 -8.00
N ARG A 293 10.76 -19.50 -7.94
CA ARG A 293 9.85 -18.46 -8.47
C ARG A 293 9.97 -17.14 -7.71
N LEU A 294 10.11 -17.18 -6.37
CA LEU A 294 10.33 -15.97 -5.57
C LEU A 294 11.63 -15.25 -5.96
N GLU A 295 12.73 -15.99 -6.17
CA GLU A 295 14.01 -15.43 -6.62
C GLU A 295 13.96 -14.89 -8.07
N GLU A 296 13.23 -15.57 -8.96
CA GLU A 296 13.01 -15.09 -10.33
C GLU A 296 12.27 -13.74 -10.32
N ARG A 297 11.15 -13.63 -9.58
CA ARG A 297 10.41 -12.37 -9.45
C ARG A 297 11.24 -11.26 -8.82
N LYS A 298 12.02 -11.59 -7.79
CA LYS A 298 12.95 -10.63 -7.18
C LYS A 298 13.92 -10.08 -8.22
N THR A 299 14.52 -10.96 -9.01
CA THR A 299 15.45 -10.59 -10.08
C THR A 299 14.77 -9.74 -11.16
N GLU A 300 13.56 -10.11 -11.59
CA GLU A 300 12.77 -9.33 -12.55
C GLU A 300 12.44 -7.94 -12.03
N ARG A 301 12.07 -7.83 -10.74
CA ARG A 301 11.78 -6.55 -10.09
C ARG A 301 13.02 -5.68 -9.98
N GLU A 302 14.14 -6.24 -9.57
CA GLU A 302 15.44 -5.54 -9.51
C GLU A 302 15.88 -5.09 -10.92
N GLN A 303 15.63 -5.89 -11.95
CA GLN A 303 15.94 -5.52 -13.33
C GLN A 303 15.04 -4.37 -13.81
N LYS A 304 13.73 -4.45 -13.58
CA LYS A 304 12.78 -3.37 -13.91
C LYS A 304 13.14 -2.06 -13.21
N MET A 305 13.61 -2.13 -11.97
CA MET A 305 14.10 -0.98 -11.21
C MET A 305 15.33 -0.34 -11.88
N ARG A 306 16.31 -1.15 -12.30
CA ARG A 306 17.50 -0.68 -13.03
C ARG A 306 17.14 -0.06 -14.37
N ASP A 307 16.31 -0.74 -15.16
CA ASP A 307 15.92 -0.28 -16.49
C ASP A 307 15.19 1.08 -16.42
N ASN A 308 14.31 1.27 -15.43
CA ASN A 308 13.63 2.55 -15.20
C ASN A 308 14.55 3.66 -14.67
N SER A 309 15.68 3.32 -14.05
CA SER A 309 16.66 4.30 -13.58
C SER A 309 17.59 4.84 -14.68
N ASP A 310 17.68 4.11 -15.80
CA ASP A 310 18.55 4.43 -16.94
C ASP A 310 17.80 5.13 -18.10
N GLU A 311 16.46 5.25 -18.05
CA GLU A 311 15.71 6.05 -19.02
C GLU A 311 15.99 7.55 -18.80
N PRO A 312 16.55 8.28 -19.80
CA PRO A 312 16.78 9.70 -19.67
C PRO A 312 15.44 10.40 -19.44
N GLU A 313 15.33 11.20 -18.37
CA GLU A 313 14.21 12.12 -18.19
C GLU A 313 14.07 12.92 -19.49
N GLU A 314 13.01 12.69 -20.26
CA GLU A 314 12.68 13.54 -21.39
C GLU A 314 12.50 14.95 -20.82
N MET A 315 13.54 15.76 -20.93
CA MET A 315 13.50 17.18 -20.69
C MET A 315 12.43 17.71 -21.64
N ASN A 316 11.24 17.99 -21.10
CA ASN A 316 10.28 18.87 -21.72
C ASN A 316 10.93 20.26 -21.80
N GLU A 317 11.76 20.45 -22.83
CA GLU A 317 12.07 21.76 -23.37
C GLU A 317 10.73 22.35 -23.84
N THR A 318 10.07 23.09 -22.95
CA THR A 318 9.14 24.12 -23.41
C THR A 318 9.96 25.10 -24.25
N GLU A 319 9.90 24.92 -25.57
CA GLU A 319 10.27 25.93 -26.56
C GLU A 319 9.47 27.20 -26.27
N ASP A 320 10.03 28.09 -25.46
CA ASP A 320 9.63 29.49 -25.42
C ASP A 320 10.28 30.18 -26.63
N SER A 321 9.67 29.97 -27.80
CA SER A 321 9.93 30.77 -28.99
C SER A 321 8.92 31.92 -29.04
N HIS A 322 9.14 32.94 -28.20
CA HIS A 322 8.62 34.27 -28.48
C HIS A 322 9.50 34.90 -29.57
N ASP A 323 9.03 34.73 -30.79
CA ASP A 323 9.30 35.57 -31.95
C ASP A 323 8.89 37.01 -31.62
N ASP A 324 9.87 37.88 -31.38
CA ASP A 324 9.69 39.33 -31.46
C ASP A 324 10.69 39.89 -32.47
N SER A 325 10.35 39.65 -33.73
CA SER A 325 10.82 40.43 -34.87
C SER A 325 10.08 41.77 -34.88
N SER A 326 10.72 42.81 -34.36
CA SER A 326 10.39 44.19 -34.72
C SER A 326 11.56 44.82 -35.46
N ASP A 327 11.27 45.05 -36.75
CA ASP A 327 12.10 45.65 -37.78
C ASP A 327 12.67 47.02 -37.39
N ASP A 328 13.95 47.17 -37.72
CA ASP A 328 14.59 48.44 -38.00
C ASP A 328 13.88 49.13 -39.19
N ALA A 329 13.37 50.34 -38.97
CA ALA A 329 13.11 51.30 -40.03
C ALA A 329 13.75 52.64 -39.66
N ASP A 330 14.97 52.78 -40.14
CA ASP A 330 15.67 54.04 -40.40
C ASP A 330 14.85 54.87 -41.41
N ASP A 331 14.40 56.07 -41.02
CA ASP A 331 14.09 57.12 -41.99
C ASP A 331 14.45 58.49 -41.42
N SER A 332 15.59 58.99 -41.88
CA SER A 332 16.00 60.38 -41.87
C SER A 332 15.07 61.24 -42.74
N MET A 333 14.55 62.37 -42.23
CA MET A 333 14.55 63.66 -42.95
C MET A 333 13.86 64.81 -42.18
N ASP A 334 14.60 65.92 -42.07
CA ASP A 334 14.16 67.31 -42.22
C ASP A 334 12.98 67.87 -41.39
N ARG A 335 13.27 68.59 -40.29
CA ARG A 335 13.27 70.08 -40.23
C ARG A 335 13.46 70.64 -38.82
#